data_AF-A0A959LRS6-F1
#
_entry.id   AF-A0A959LRS6-F1
#
_cell.length_a   1.000
_cell.length_b   1.000
_cell.length_c   1.000
_cell.angle_alpha   90.00
_cell.angle_beta   90.00
_cell.angle_gamma   90.00
#
_symmetry.space_group_name_H-M   'P 1'
#
loop_
_entity.id
_entity.type
_entity.pdbx_description
1 polymer ?
#
loop_
_entity_poly.entity_id
_entity_poly.type
_entity_poly.pdbx_seq_one_letter_code
_entity_poly.pdbx_strand_id
1 'polypeptide(L)'
;MQIGLMRTFAIICLSGWVVLFGTSVCNAQMKTDKDLVNEIITNLQTGDDSMFGEQFPKFQFLQQLVYAYQPADEYQGERIYKLKGKFNELKKFDPEFNPKLLGMFHFARDKASDSGMHWSDILIARYVLDKQFLPRELIGFEYIAPIRLSGYIFVQDMLTRRKYCIAVRDIMLLEDKWYGGTVLNILEASTIPEYEERLMQEEEEMRKLMIAKQNGTLDSILALKDSVRQSKIKVSMSDDEDKQNTIFKDVMDRKVYWGYFDNQLPVDLYVRFIKGACPETICEWEAMYKLDDIDEYIILDVTRNEDGTFIMTEEDVGVMELKLEGNTFTGTWTSFSDKTEYEVYLKEKDGVKPKKLFKLDKIFEESNF
;
A
#
# COMPACT_ATOMS: atom_id res chain seq x y z
N MET A 1 44.36 50.83 -67.12
CA MET A 1 43.15 50.59 -67.94
C MET A 1 42.55 49.27 -67.47
N GLN A 2 41.26 49.30 -67.11
CA GLN A 2 40.35 48.18 -66.74
C GLN A 2 40.66 47.41 -65.45
N ILE A 3 40.00 47.74 -64.32
CA ILE A 3 38.67 47.27 -63.83
C ILE A 3 38.75 45.85 -63.27
N GLY A 4 38.40 45.67 -61.98
CA GLY A 4 38.10 44.34 -61.47
C GLY A 4 37.91 44.20 -59.96
N LEU A 5 36.69 44.50 -59.50
CA LEU A 5 36.01 43.94 -58.32
C LEU A 5 36.52 44.27 -56.90
N MET A 6 35.79 45.20 -56.28
CA MET A 6 35.46 45.21 -54.86
C MET A 6 34.86 43.86 -54.42
N ARG A 7 35.36 43.31 -53.31
CA ARG A 7 34.63 42.35 -52.47
C ARG A 7 34.48 42.92 -51.07
N THR A 8 33.25 43.28 -50.76
CA THR A 8 32.67 43.62 -49.47
C THR A 8 32.80 42.41 -48.54
N PHE A 9 33.54 42.54 -47.43
CA PHE A 9 33.50 41.59 -46.33
C PHE A 9 32.34 41.96 -45.41
N ALA A 10 31.29 41.16 -45.45
CA ALA A 10 30.19 41.20 -44.49
C ALA A 10 30.67 40.56 -43.18
N ILE A 11 30.68 41.35 -42.10
CA ILE A 11 30.85 40.89 -40.73
C ILE A 11 29.53 40.24 -40.32
N ILE A 12 29.47 38.91 -40.35
CA ILE A 12 28.35 38.14 -39.80
C ILE A 12 28.58 38.03 -38.30
N CYS A 13 27.85 38.84 -37.53
CA CYS A 13 27.66 38.65 -36.10
C CYS A 13 26.90 37.33 -35.88
N LEU A 14 27.63 36.24 -35.65
CA LEU A 14 27.09 35.03 -35.04
C LEU A 14 26.90 35.32 -33.55
N SER A 15 25.76 35.92 -33.21
CA SER A 15 25.19 35.89 -31.88
C SER A 15 24.83 34.44 -31.55
N GLY A 16 25.78 33.70 -30.99
CA GLY A 16 25.54 32.41 -30.37
C GLY A 16 24.58 32.58 -29.21
N TRP A 17 23.29 32.41 -29.48
CA TRP A 17 22.31 32.09 -28.45
C TRP A 17 22.65 30.70 -27.93
N VAL A 18 23.49 30.64 -26.90
CA VAL A 18 23.52 29.51 -26.00
C VAL A 18 22.16 29.53 -25.30
N VAL A 19 21.21 28.78 -25.86
CA VAL A 19 20.02 28.37 -25.13
C VAL A 19 20.52 27.41 -24.07
N LEU A 20 20.89 27.96 -22.92
CA LEU A 20 20.92 27.23 -21.66
C LEU A 20 19.49 26.75 -21.44
N PHE A 21 19.20 25.55 -21.94
CA PHE A 21 18.18 24.71 -21.31
C PHE A 21 18.68 24.46 -19.90
N GLY A 22 18.34 25.38 -19.00
CA GLY A 22 18.27 25.06 -17.59
C GLY A 22 17.25 23.94 -17.48
N THR A 23 17.71 22.70 -17.44
CA THR A 23 16.96 21.65 -16.79
C THR A 23 16.80 22.15 -15.36
N SER A 24 15.61 22.64 -15.04
CA SER A 24 15.20 22.89 -13.67
C SER A 24 15.17 21.55 -12.95
N VAL A 25 16.35 21.07 -12.54
CA VAL A 25 16.49 20.07 -11.50
C VAL A 25 16.34 20.83 -10.19
N CYS A 26 15.11 21.24 -9.87
CA CYS A 26 14.80 21.58 -8.48
C CYS A 26 14.61 20.28 -7.70
N ASN A 27 14.89 20.24 -6.41
CA ASN A 27 16.08 20.61 -5.63
C ASN A 27 15.79 19.99 -4.25
N ALA A 28 16.79 19.34 -3.67
CA ALA A 28 16.81 18.77 -2.32
C ALA A 28 15.87 17.58 -2.02
N GLN A 29 16.34 16.39 -2.41
CA GLN A 29 15.91 15.10 -1.89
C GLN A 29 16.82 14.78 -0.69
N MET A 30 16.21 14.47 0.45
CA MET A 30 16.81 14.62 1.77
C MET A 30 18.00 13.68 2.00
N LYS A 31 18.99 14.11 2.79
CA LYS A 31 20.21 13.32 3.05
C LYS A 31 20.00 12.23 4.09
N THR A 32 19.06 12.42 5.02
CA THR A 32 18.75 11.46 6.08
C THR A 32 17.24 11.22 6.17
N ASP A 33 16.87 10.05 6.71
CA ASP A 33 15.49 9.70 7.06
C ASP A 33 14.88 10.73 8.03
N LYS A 34 15.68 11.21 8.98
CA LYS A 34 15.30 12.25 9.93
C LYS A 34 14.94 13.56 9.23
N ASP A 35 15.71 13.97 8.24
CA ASP A 35 15.45 15.20 7.49
C ASP A 35 14.14 15.07 6.71
N LEU A 36 13.87 13.93 6.09
CA LEU A 36 12.59 13.65 5.43
C LEU A 36 11.42 13.71 6.43
N VAL A 37 11.55 13.07 7.59
CA VAL A 37 10.52 13.10 8.64
C VAL A 37 10.24 14.54 9.09
N ASN A 38 11.26 15.37 9.29
CA ASN A 38 11.07 16.78 9.64
C ASN A 38 10.35 17.56 8.53
N GLU A 39 10.67 17.27 7.27
CA GLU A 39 10.05 17.93 6.13
C GLU A 39 8.56 17.54 5.99
N ILE A 40 8.22 16.26 6.17
CA ILE A 40 6.82 15.80 6.20
C ILE A 40 6.02 16.60 7.24
N ILE A 41 6.57 16.75 8.45
CA ILE A 41 5.89 17.52 9.51
C ILE A 41 5.82 19.00 9.17
N THR A 42 6.89 19.58 8.63
CA THR A 42 6.90 20.99 8.20
C THR A 42 5.83 21.26 7.17
N ASN A 43 5.70 20.38 6.17
CA ASN A 43 4.67 20.50 5.14
C ASN A 43 3.26 20.29 5.70
N LEU A 44 3.08 19.35 6.65
CA LEU A 44 1.81 19.20 7.36
C LEU A 44 1.45 20.45 8.20
N GLN A 45 2.43 21.18 8.74
CA GLN A 45 2.22 22.43 9.47
C GLN A 45 1.86 23.58 8.52
N THR A 46 2.66 23.81 7.48
CA THR A 46 2.44 24.91 6.52
C THR A 46 1.21 24.67 5.66
N GLY A 47 0.93 23.41 5.31
CA GLY A 47 -0.11 23.02 4.37
C GLY A 47 0.32 23.15 2.93
N ASP A 48 1.64 23.18 2.69
CA ASP A 48 2.22 23.30 1.36
C ASP A 48 2.22 21.93 0.67
N ASP A 49 1.18 21.69 -0.12
CA ASP A 49 1.00 20.47 -0.92
C ASP A 49 1.99 20.39 -2.09
N SER A 50 2.44 21.54 -2.61
CA SER A 50 3.46 21.61 -3.65
C SER A 50 4.80 21.08 -3.13
N MET A 51 5.27 21.61 -2.00
CA MET A 51 6.52 21.14 -1.36
C MET A 51 6.40 19.68 -0.90
N PHE A 52 5.22 19.26 -0.44
CA PHE A 52 4.97 17.87 -0.11
C PHE A 52 5.08 16.96 -1.35
N GLY A 53 4.50 17.37 -2.48
CA GLY A 53 4.58 16.64 -3.74
C GLY A 53 6.00 16.52 -4.30
N GLU A 54 6.88 17.47 -4.01
CA GLU A 54 8.30 17.43 -4.42
C GLU A 54 9.14 16.40 -3.64
N GLN A 55 8.66 15.89 -2.50
CA GLN A 55 9.33 14.83 -1.74
C GLN A 55 9.28 13.47 -2.45
N PHE A 56 8.36 13.31 -3.40
CA PHE A 56 8.14 12.05 -4.09
C PHE A 56 9.00 11.92 -5.35
N PRO A 57 9.47 10.70 -5.67
CA PRO A 57 10.26 10.50 -6.86
C PRO A 57 9.37 10.62 -8.10
N LYS A 58 9.85 11.39 -9.09
CA LYS A 58 9.15 11.51 -10.38
C LYS A 58 9.21 10.18 -11.12
N PHE A 59 8.12 9.85 -11.83
CA PHE A 59 8.00 8.60 -12.58
C PHE A 59 9.14 8.45 -13.60
N GLN A 60 9.49 9.53 -14.31
CA GLN A 60 10.58 9.52 -15.28
C GLN A 60 11.94 9.21 -14.62
N PHE A 61 12.18 9.72 -13.41
CA PHE A 61 13.40 9.43 -12.65
C PHE A 61 13.45 7.95 -12.28
N LEU A 62 12.36 7.38 -11.76
CA LEU A 62 12.29 5.95 -11.45
C LEU A 62 12.54 5.08 -12.69
N GLN A 63 11.95 5.43 -13.84
CA GLN A 63 12.19 4.73 -15.09
C GLN A 63 13.68 4.76 -15.48
N GLN A 64 14.32 5.92 -15.37
CA GLN A 64 15.75 6.07 -15.66
C GLN A 64 16.60 5.17 -14.76
N LEU A 65 16.29 5.08 -13.46
CA LEU A 65 17.00 4.18 -12.54
C LEU A 65 16.87 2.71 -12.97
N VAL A 66 15.65 2.27 -13.32
CA VAL A 66 15.43 0.89 -13.77
C VAL A 66 16.15 0.58 -15.08
N TYR A 67 16.22 1.54 -16.00
CA TYR A 67 16.95 1.36 -17.26
C TYR A 67 18.47 1.38 -17.08
N ALA A 68 18.98 2.24 -16.20
CA ALA A 68 20.40 2.37 -15.90
C ALA A 68 20.93 1.22 -15.04
N TYR A 69 20.07 0.50 -14.31
CA TYR A 69 20.48 -0.63 -13.48
C TYR A 69 21.15 -1.73 -14.30
N GLN A 70 22.37 -2.08 -13.91
CA GLN A 70 23.15 -3.17 -14.50
C GLN A 70 23.11 -4.38 -13.56
N PRO A 71 22.44 -5.48 -13.95
CA PRO A 71 22.34 -6.66 -13.11
C PRO A 71 23.71 -7.35 -12.97
N ALA A 72 24.03 -7.79 -11.74
CA ALA A 72 25.27 -8.50 -11.47
C ALA A 72 25.20 -9.99 -11.86
N ASP A 73 23.99 -10.56 -11.89
CA ASP A 73 23.72 -11.96 -12.19
C ASP A 73 22.40 -12.11 -12.99
N GLU A 74 22.14 -13.32 -13.50
CA GLU A 74 20.95 -13.64 -14.30
C GLU A 74 19.65 -13.45 -13.52
N TYR A 75 19.64 -13.78 -12.24
CA TYR A 75 18.48 -13.66 -11.35
C TYR A 75 18.04 -12.20 -11.16
N GLN A 76 18.98 -11.29 -10.94
CA GLN A 76 18.74 -9.85 -10.90
C GLN A 76 18.23 -9.34 -12.24
N GLY A 77 18.79 -9.87 -13.34
CA GLY A 77 18.37 -9.54 -14.70
C GLY A 77 16.90 -9.85 -14.94
N GLU A 78 16.44 -11.04 -14.55
CA GLU A 78 15.04 -11.45 -14.67
C GLU A 78 14.10 -10.56 -13.85
N ARG A 79 14.44 -10.27 -12.59
CA ARG A 79 13.60 -9.45 -11.71
C ARG A 79 13.48 -8.01 -12.22
N ILE A 80 14.58 -7.41 -12.66
CA ILE A 80 14.56 -6.08 -13.29
C ILE A 80 13.78 -6.11 -14.62
N TYR A 81 13.86 -7.19 -15.39
CA TYR A 81 13.07 -7.33 -16.61
C TYR A 81 11.57 -7.43 -16.32
N LYS A 82 11.17 -8.16 -15.27
CA LYS A 82 9.78 -8.19 -14.77
C LYS A 82 9.32 -6.77 -14.40
N LEU A 83 10.14 -5.99 -13.70
CA LEU A 83 9.85 -4.59 -13.37
C LEU A 83 9.71 -3.70 -14.62
N LYS A 84 10.58 -3.87 -15.63
CA LYS A 84 10.49 -3.16 -16.92
C LYS A 84 9.18 -3.47 -17.66
N GLY A 85 8.67 -4.70 -17.55
CA GLY A 85 7.36 -5.08 -18.07
C GLY A 85 6.17 -4.42 -17.35
N LYS A 86 6.37 -3.98 -16.10
CA LYS A 86 5.33 -3.42 -15.22
C LYS A 86 5.60 -1.95 -14.84
N PHE A 87 6.18 -1.15 -15.74
CA PHE A 87 6.49 0.26 -15.43
C PHE A 87 5.31 1.10 -14.97
N ASN A 88 4.09 0.78 -15.40
CA ASN A 88 2.91 1.52 -14.96
C ASN A 88 2.74 1.51 -13.44
N GLU A 89 3.23 0.48 -12.75
CA GLU A 89 3.17 0.39 -11.29
C GLU A 89 4.02 1.46 -10.59
N LEU A 90 5.09 1.94 -11.24
CA LEU A 90 5.93 3.01 -10.67
C LEU A 90 5.22 4.37 -10.65
N LYS A 91 4.15 4.54 -11.43
CA LYS A 91 3.33 5.76 -11.42
C LYS A 91 2.66 6.00 -10.07
N LYS A 92 2.48 4.95 -9.25
CA LYS A 92 1.84 5.08 -7.94
C LYS A 92 2.65 5.93 -6.95
N PHE A 93 3.95 6.12 -7.21
CA PHE A 93 4.84 6.93 -6.39
C PHE A 93 4.94 8.39 -6.82
N ASP A 94 4.41 8.77 -7.98
CA ASP A 94 4.50 10.14 -8.49
C ASP A 94 3.16 10.86 -8.30
N PRO A 95 3.10 11.96 -7.54
CA PRO A 95 1.89 12.75 -7.34
C PRO A 95 1.24 13.26 -8.63
N GLU A 96 2.01 13.44 -9.72
CA GLU A 96 1.46 13.85 -11.02
C GLU A 96 0.57 12.76 -11.63
N PHE A 97 0.89 11.48 -11.40
CA PHE A 97 0.13 10.34 -11.90
C PHE A 97 -0.80 9.74 -10.84
N ASN A 98 -0.49 9.93 -9.56
CA ASN A 98 -1.26 9.47 -8.42
C ASN A 98 -1.65 10.64 -7.50
N PRO A 99 -2.67 11.43 -7.87
CA PRO A 99 -3.13 12.56 -7.07
C PRO A 99 -3.69 12.14 -5.70
N LYS A 100 -3.93 10.84 -5.47
CA LYS A 100 -4.36 10.33 -4.16
C LYS A 100 -3.30 10.59 -3.08
N LEU A 101 -2.01 10.69 -3.42
CA LEU A 101 -0.95 11.02 -2.45
C LEU A 101 -1.21 12.38 -1.79
N LEU A 102 -1.55 13.39 -2.60
CA LEU A 102 -1.93 14.71 -2.09
C LEU A 102 -3.30 14.68 -1.41
N GLY A 103 -4.25 13.90 -1.94
CA GLY A 103 -5.55 13.68 -1.30
C GLY A 103 -5.43 13.13 0.12
N MET A 104 -4.53 12.15 0.34
CA MET A 104 -4.26 11.58 1.66
C MET A 104 -3.58 12.60 2.60
N PHE A 105 -2.67 13.42 2.08
CA PHE A 105 -2.07 14.53 2.82
C PHE A 105 -3.12 15.53 3.31
N HIS A 106 -4.02 15.99 2.44
CA HIS A 106 -5.12 16.88 2.84
C HIS A 106 -6.07 16.21 3.82
N PHE A 107 -6.45 14.96 3.56
CA PHE A 107 -7.29 14.18 4.46
C PHE A 107 -6.69 14.10 5.87
N ALA A 108 -5.41 13.77 5.99
CA ALA A 108 -4.70 13.69 7.25
C ALA A 108 -4.67 15.06 7.96
N ARG A 109 -4.39 16.13 7.22
CA ARG A 109 -4.35 17.50 7.75
C ARG A 109 -5.71 17.97 8.28
N ASP A 110 -6.76 17.75 7.50
CA ASP A 110 -8.13 18.08 7.87
C ASP A 110 -8.58 17.28 9.08
N LYS A 111 -8.31 15.97 9.08
CA LYS A 111 -8.66 15.07 10.17
C LYS A 111 -7.99 15.46 11.48
N ALA A 112 -6.71 15.82 11.46
CA ALA A 112 -6.02 16.29 12.66
C ALA A 112 -6.65 17.58 13.20
N SER A 113 -6.98 18.52 12.32
CA SER A 113 -7.66 19.77 12.69
C SER A 113 -9.05 19.48 13.28
N ASP A 114 -9.80 18.57 12.66
CA ASP A 114 -11.08 18.06 13.15
C ASP A 114 -10.96 17.35 14.51
N SER A 115 -9.79 16.77 14.80
CA SER A 115 -9.45 16.13 16.08
C SER A 115 -8.92 17.12 17.13
N GLY A 116 -8.94 18.42 16.84
CA GLY A 116 -8.50 19.49 17.74
C GLY A 116 -6.98 19.70 17.83
N MET A 117 -6.23 19.18 16.85
CA MET A 117 -4.78 19.39 16.75
C MET A 117 -4.49 20.77 16.16
N HIS A 118 -3.57 21.52 16.79
CA HIS A 118 -3.17 22.84 16.32
C HIS A 118 -1.86 22.76 15.53
N TRP A 119 -1.92 23.00 14.22
CA TRP A 119 -0.76 22.91 13.34
C TRP A 119 0.38 23.90 13.63
N SER A 120 0.08 25.03 14.29
CA SER A 120 1.06 26.08 14.58
C SER A 120 2.16 25.66 15.56
N ASP A 121 1.86 24.76 16.50
CA ASP A 121 2.71 24.50 17.67
C ASP A 121 2.84 23.00 17.93
N ILE A 122 3.49 22.30 17.00
CA ILE A 122 3.72 20.86 17.08
C ILE A 122 5.20 20.58 17.24
N LEU A 123 5.54 19.66 18.14
CA LEU A 123 6.88 19.12 18.30
C LEU A 123 6.92 17.63 17.99
N ILE A 124 7.93 17.21 17.24
CA ILE A 124 8.21 15.79 17.02
C ILE A 124 8.73 15.20 18.33
N ALA A 125 8.00 14.22 18.88
CA ALA A 125 8.39 13.53 20.10
C ALA A 125 9.36 12.37 19.78
N ARG A 126 9.03 11.57 18.77
CA ARG A 126 9.84 10.44 18.27
C ARG A 126 9.26 9.93 16.95
N TYR A 127 10.01 9.14 16.21
CA TYR A 127 9.51 8.36 15.08
C TYR A 127 10.03 6.92 15.16
N VAL A 128 9.28 5.98 14.60
CA VAL A 128 9.64 4.57 14.49
C VAL A 128 9.37 4.15 13.05
N LEU A 129 10.41 3.72 12.35
CA LEU A 129 10.34 3.28 10.96
C LEU A 129 10.87 1.86 10.85
N ASP A 130 10.09 0.98 10.25
CA ASP A 130 10.40 -0.41 10.01
C ASP A 130 10.53 -0.67 8.51
N LYS A 131 11.28 -1.71 8.14
CA LYS A 131 11.45 -2.10 6.74
C LYS A 131 10.08 -2.46 6.14
N GLN A 132 9.75 -1.81 5.03
CA GLN A 132 8.51 -2.07 4.30
C GLN A 132 8.72 -3.21 3.30
N PHE A 133 7.79 -4.15 3.27
CA PHE A 133 7.75 -5.21 2.27
C PHE A 133 7.33 -4.70 0.89
N LEU A 134 7.83 -5.37 -0.14
CA LEU A 134 7.50 -5.09 -1.52
C LEU A 134 6.31 -5.94 -1.96
N PRO A 135 5.26 -5.34 -2.54
CA PRO A 135 4.21 -6.12 -3.18
C PRO A 135 4.74 -6.84 -4.42
N ARG A 136 4.09 -7.93 -4.80
CA ARG A 136 4.47 -8.80 -5.94
C ARG A 136 4.59 -8.03 -7.25
N GLU A 137 3.78 -7.00 -7.42
CA GLU A 137 3.77 -6.16 -8.61
C GLU A 137 5.07 -5.38 -8.80
N LEU A 138 5.81 -5.13 -7.72
CA LEU A 138 7.06 -4.37 -7.68
C LEU A 138 8.30 -5.26 -7.54
N ILE A 139 8.21 -6.55 -7.88
CA ILE A 139 9.40 -7.43 -7.92
C ILE A 139 10.46 -6.81 -8.82
N GLY A 140 11.68 -6.66 -8.30
CA GLY A 140 12.81 -6.00 -8.95
C GLY A 140 13.03 -4.56 -8.46
N PHE A 141 12.04 -3.94 -7.82
CA PHE A 141 12.16 -2.58 -7.30
C PHE A 141 13.16 -2.48 -6.14
N GLU A 142 13.38 -3.57 -5.40
CA GLU A 142 14.40 -3.67 -4.34
C GLU A 142 15.82 -3.34 -4.82
N TYR A 143 16.10 -3.48 -6.11
CA TYR A 143 17.44 -3.21 -6.65
C TYR A 143 17.68 -1.73 -6.93
N ILE A 144 16.61 -0.97 -7.21
CA ILE A 144 16.69 0.48 -7.38
C ILE A 144 16.41 1.23 -6.07
N ALA A 145 15.58 0.65 -5.20
CA ALA A 145 15.19 1.17 -3.89
C ALA A 145 15.48 0.12 -2.80
N PRO A 146 16.76 -0.09 -2.43
CA PRO A 146 17.16 -1.17 -1.51
C PRO A 146 16.62 -0.98 -0.10
N ILE A 147 16.39 0.27 0.30
CA ILE A 147 15.81 0.61 1.59
C ILE A 147 14.45 1.25 1.36
N ARG A 148 13.42 0.57 1.85
CA ARG A 148 12.05 1.08 1.93
C ARG A 148 11.57 0.95 3.37
N LEU A 149 10.95 2.00 3.87
CA LEU A 149 10.52 2.13 5.25
C LEU A 149 9.05 2.57 5.32
N SER A 150 8.38 2.09 6.35
CA SER A 150 7.05 2.51 6.77
C SER A 150 7.00 2.57 8.29
N GLY A 151 6.12 3.38 8.85
CA GLY A 151 5.96 3.39 10.29
C GLY A 151 5.17 4.58 10.80
N TYR A 152 5.62 5.12 11.93
CA TYR A 152 4.84 6.03 12.75
C TYR A 152 5.68 7.22 13.21
N ILE A 153 5.15 8.42 13.04
CA ILE A 153 5.71 9.66 13.58
C ILE A 153 4.81 10.13 14.73
N PHE A 154 5.40 10.27 15.92
CA PHE A 154 4.70 10.77 17.10
C PHE A 154 5.00 12.24 17.27
N VAL A 155 3.93 13.02 17.35
CA VAL A 155 3.98 14.46 17.54
C VAL A 155 3.19 14.89 18.75
N GLN A 156 3.58 15.98 19.38
CA GLN A 156 2.91 16.56 20.53
C GLN A 156 2.45 17.97 20.18
N ASP A 157 1.15 18.21 20.33
CA ASP A 157 0.57 19.55 20.27
C ASP A 157 0.90 20.27 21.59
N MET A 158 1.59 21.40 21.51
CA MET A 158 2.06 22.14 22.67
C MET A 158 0.95 22.94 23.37
N LEU A 159 -0.14 23.27 22.65
CA LEU A 159 -1.29 23.98 23.20
C LEU A 159 -2.19 23.03 23.99
N THR A 160 -2.52 21.88 23.41
CA THR A 160 -3.43 20.90 24.04
C THR A 160 -2.70 19.87 24.90
N ARG A 161 -1.37 19.75 24.76
CA ARG A 161 -0.52 18.70 25.34
C ARG A 161 -0.92 17.28 24.92
N ARG A 162 -1.75 17.14 23.89
CA ARG A 162 -2.16 15.85 23.34
C ARG A 162 -1.06 15.32 22.42
N LYS A 163 -0.99 13.99 22.34
CA LYS A 163 -0.05 13.29 21.47
C LYS A 163 -0.82 12.68 20.31
N TYR A 164 -0.30 12.91 19.12
CA TYR A 164 -0.83 12.38 17.88
C TYR A 164 0.21 11.46 17.26
N CYS A 165 -0.29 10.42 16.61
CA CYS A 165 0.50 9.46 15.86
C CYS A 165 0.07 9.54 14.39
N ILE A 166 1.07 9.68 13.52
CA ILE A 166 0.92 9.85 12.08
C ILE A 166 1.50 8.60 11.44
N ALA A 167 0.67 7.84 10.71
CA ALA A 167 1.16 6.69 9.94
C ALA A 167 1.72 7.15 8.59
N VAL A 168 2.93 6.72 8.28
CA VAL A 168 3.63 7.03 7.03
C VAL A 168 4.10 5.78 6.32
N ARG A 169 4.08 5.78 4.98
CA ARG A 169 4.56 4.68 4.13
C ARG A 169 5.41 5.20 2.97
N ASP A 170 6.04 4.25 2.29
CA ASP A 170 6.79 4.47 1.05
C ASP A 170 7.93 5.48 1.20
N ILE A 171 8.58 5.50 2.37
CA ILE A 171 9.83 6.21 2.56
C ILE A 171 10.92 5.36 1.91
N MET A 172 11.62 5.88 0.91
CA MET A 172 12.57 5.10 0.11
C MET A 172 13.89 5.82 -0.11
N LEU A 173 14.98 5.05 -0.10
CA LEU A 173 16.31 5.53 -0.47
C LEU A 173 16.58 5.23 -1.94
N LEU A 174 16.81 6.28 -2.74
CA LEU A 174 17.17 6.21 -4.16
C LEU A 174 18.41 7.08 -4.39
N GLU A 175 19.48 6.54 -4.99
CA GLU A 175 20.74 7.26 -5.25
C GLU A 175 21.23 8.12 -4.05
N ASP A 176 21.30 7.50 -2.86
CA ASP A 176 21.73 8.13 -1.60
C ASP A 176 20.85 9.28 -1.08
N LYS A 177 19.61 9.40 -1.58
CA LYS A 177 18.65 10.40 -1.12
C LYS A 177 17.31 9.78 -0.75
N TRP A 178 16.65 10.39 0.22
CA TRP A 178 15.37 9.93 0.76
C TRP A 178 14.19 10.62 0.07
N TYR A 179 13.19 9.80 -0.27
CA TYR A 179 11.98 10.21 -0.97
C TYR A 179 10.73 9.59 -0.33
N GLY A 180 9.57 10.13 -0.68
CA GLY A 180 8.25 9.61 -0.32
C GLY A 180 7.79 10.10 1.04
N GLY A 181 7.18 9.23 1.83
CA GLY A 181 6.53 9.61 3.09
C GLY A 181 5.04 9.87 2.93
N THR A 182 4.35 8.98 2.22
CA THR A 182 2.89 8.99 2.07
C THR A 182 2.24 9.00 3.45
N VAL A 183 1.51 10.07 3.77
CA VAL A 183 0.78 10.20 5.04
C VAL A 183 -0.55 9.50 4.90
N LEU A 184 -0.78 8.43 5.67
CA LEU A 184 -2.02 7.65 5.56
C LEU A 184 -3.14 8.21 6.43
N ASN A 185 -2.85 8.45 7.70
CA ASN A 185 -3.85 8.79 8.70
C ASN A 185 -3.17 9.40 9.95
N ILE A 186 -3.93 10.16 10.73
CA ILE A 186 -3.49 10.82 11.97
C ILE A 186 -4.54 10.57 13.05
N LEU A 187 -4.09 10.07 14.21
CA LEU A 187 -4.95 9.75 15.35
C LEU A 187 -4.31 10.21 16.66
N GLU A 188 -5.16 10.56 17.64
CA GLU A 188 -4.70 10.79 19.01
C GLU A 188 -4.22 9.47 19.62
N ALA A 189 -2.91 9.32 19.78
CA ALA A 189 -2.27 8.14 20.35
C ALA A 189 -0.84 8.46 20.81
N SER A 190 -0.42 7.79 21.88
CA SER A 190 0.92 7.91 22.47
C SER A 190 1.85 6.74 22.14
N THR A 191 1.26 5.61 21.72
CA THR A 191 1.97 4.36 21.40
C THR A 191 1.42 3.74 20.12
N ILE A 192 2.22 2.86 19.49
CA ILE A 192 1.81 2.13 18.27
C ILE A 192 0.57 1.24 18.55
N PRO A 193 0.51 0.43 19.63
CA PRO A 193 -0.66 -0.39 19.90
C PRO A 193 -1.94 0.42 20.12
N GLU A 194 -1.84 1.58 20.74
CA GLU A 194 -2.97 2.50 20.93
C GLU A 194 -3.46 3.07 19.60
N TYR A 195 -2.54 3.45 18.71
CA TYR A 195 -2.88 3.89 17.36
C TYR A 195 -3.62 2.79 16.58
N GLU A 196 -3.11 1.56 16.61
CA GLU A 196 -3.74 0.42 15.93
C GLU A 196 -5.13 0.12 16.49
N GLU A 197 -5.32 0.21 17.81
CA GLU A 197 -6.62 0.03 18.44
C GLU A 197 -7.64 1.09 18.01
N ARG A 198 -7.22 2.36 17.95
CA ARG A 198 -8.07 3.45 17.47
C ARG A 198 -8.41 3.30 15.99
N LEU A 199 -7.44 2.89 15.18
CA LEU A 199 -7.65 2.62 13.76
C LEU A 199 -8.70 1.50 13.57
N MET A 200 -8.59 0.41 14.33
CA MET A 200 -9.58 -0.68 14.30
C MET A 200 -10.98 -0.21 14.70
N GLN A 201 -11.09 0.67 15.71
CA GLN A 201 -12.37 1.22 16.13
C GLN A 201 -13.00 2.08 15.04
N GLU A 202 -12.22 2.98 14.43
CA GLU A 202 -12.70 3.81 13.31
C GLU A 202 -13.12 2.97 12.11
N GLU A 203 -12.36 1.94 11.75
CA GLU A 203 -12.71 1.05 10.64
C GLU A 203 -13.97 0.23 10.93
N GLU A 204 -14.15 -0.25 12.16
CA GLU A 204 -15.37 -0.96 12.55
C GLU A 204 -16.59 -0.04 12.50
N GLU A 205 -16.45 1.21 12.95
CA GLU A 205 -17.50 2.23 12.86
C GLU A 205 -17.80 2.57 11.40
N MET A 206 -16.78 2.82 10.58
CA MET A 206 -16.93 3.06 9.15
C MET A 206 -17.62 1.89 8.44
N ARG A 207 -17.28 0.65 8.79
CA ARG A 207 -17.93 -0.56 8.26
C ARG A 207 -19.40 -0.62 8.65
N LYS A 208 -19.72 -0.38 9.93
CA LYS A 208 -21.12 -0.31 10.40
C LYS A 208 -21.91 0.75 9.64
N LEU A 209 -21.30 1.92 9.41
CA LEU A 209 -21.90 3.01 8.66
C LEU A 209 -22.07 2.67 7.17
N MET A 210 -21.14 1.96 6.55
CA MET A 210 -21.28 1.48 5.16
C MET A 210 -22.41 0.46 5.02
N ILE A 211 -22.52 -0.49 5.94
CA ILE A 211 -23.63 -1.47 5.97
C ILE A 211 -24.96 -0.73 6.15
N ALA A 212 -25.01 0.24 7.05
CA ALA A 212 -26.18 1.08 7.26
C ALA A 212 -26.55 1.89 6.00
N LYS A 213 -25.56 2.41 5.27
CA LYS A 213 -25.78 3.07 3.98
C LYS A 213 -26.32 2.10 2.93
N GLN A 214 -25.74 0.91 2.80
CA GLN A 214 -26.21 -0.12 1.86
C GLN A 214 -27.63 -0.58 2.15
N ASN A 215 -27.99 -0.65 3.43
CA ASN A 215 -29.34 -0.99 3.88
C ASN A 215 -30.34 0.17 3.77
N GLY A 216 -29.94 1.32 3.21
CA GLY A 216 -30.80 2.48 3.03
C GLY A 216 -31.19 3.19 4.34
N THR A 217 -30.42 3.01 5.41
CA THR A 217 -30.68 3.64 6.72
C THR A 217 -29.91 4.94 6.95
N LEU A 218 -28.99 5.30 6.03
CA LEU A 218 -28.16 6.51 6.07
C LEU A 218 -28.12 7.18 4.69
N ASP A 219 -28.64 8.40 4.60
CA ASP A 219 -28.87 9.09 3.32
C ASP A 219 -27.63 9.79 2.73
N SER A 220 -26.53 10.00 3.46
CA SER A 220 -25.30 10.54 2.85
C SER A 220 -24.00 10.27 3.63
N ILE A 221 -22.87 10.25 2.90
CA ILE A 221 -21.50 10.17 3.47
C ILE A 221 -21.13 11.46 4.22
N LEU A 222 -21.81 12.59 3.96
CA LEU A 222 -21.57 13.85 4.66
C LEU A 222 -22.10 13.82 6.11
N ALA A 223 -23.23 13.15 6.37
CA ALA A 223 -23.68 12.85 7.73
C ALA A 223 -22.76 11.86 8.48
N LEU A 224 -21.90 11.15 7.74
CA LEU A 224 -20.95 10.12 8.20
C LEU A 224 -19.70 10.75 8.82
N LYS A 225 -19.28 11.94 8.36
CA LYS A 225 -18.18 12.72 8.97
C LYS A 225 -18.62 13.43 10.27
N ASP A 226 -19.89 13.83 10.34
CA ASP A 226 -20.47 14.51 11.53
C ASP A 226 -21.01 13.53 12.60
N SER A 227 -21.40 12.31 12.24
CA SER A 227 -21.93 11.33 13.21
C SER A 227 -20.86 10.67 14.09
N VAL A 228 -19.60 10.62 13.64
CA VAL A 228 -18.45 10.28 14.52
C VAL A 228 -18.28 11.33 15.63
N ARG A 229 -18.81 12.55 15.45
CA ARG A 229 -18.79 13.62 16.46
C ARG A 229 -19.98 13.65 17.40
N GLN A 230 -21.13 13.02 17.09
CA GLN A 230 -22.33 13.16 17.93
C GLN A 230 -23.15 11.86 18.06
N SER A 231 -23.01 11.21 19.21
CA SER A 231 -24.01 10.27 19.72
C SER A 231 -25.36 10.99 19.95
N LYS A 232 -26.46 10.37 19.48
CA LYS A 232 -27.91 10.61 19.76
C LYS A 232 -28.72 11.44 18.73
N ILE A 233 -29.61 10.75 17.99
CA ILE A 233 -31.08 10.98 17.83
C ILE A 233 -31.64 10.90 16.39
N LYS A 234 -32.69 10.07 16.29
CA LYS A 234 -33.88 9.98 15.40
C LYS A 234 -33.81 10.46 13.94
N VAL A 235 -34.00 9.48 13.04
CA VAL A 235 -34.17 9.62 11.59
C VAL A 235 -35.61 9.92 11.22
N SER A 236 -35.81 10.89 10.32
CA SER A 236 -37.02 11.09 9.51
C SER A 236 -36.63 11.06 8.04
N MET A 237 -37.42 10.35 7.23
CA MET A 237 -37.13 9.94 5.86
C MET A 237 -37.36 11.04 4.82
N SER A 238 -36.54 11.04 3.76
CA SER A 238 -36.97 11.39 2.40
C SER A 238 -35.95 10.86 1.37
N ASP A 239 -36.49 10.17 0.38
CA ASP A 239 -35.81 9.54 -0.77
C ASP A 239 -35.10 10.57 -1.67
N ASP A 240 -33.92 10.23 -2.21
CA ASP A 240 -33.60 10.28 -3.65
C ASP A 240 -32.11 9.97 -3.96
N GLU A 241 -31.95 8.95 -4.82
CA GLU A 241 -30.98 8.68 -5.89
C GLU A 241 -29.45 9.02 -5.80
N ASP A 242 -28.69 7.92 -5.94
CA ASP A 242 -27.57 7.70 -6.88
C ASP A 242 -26.09 8.10 -6.61
N LYS A 243 -25.26 7.03 -6.63
CA LYS A 243 -23.96 6.82 -7.33
C LYS A 243 -22.66 6.52 -6.54
N GLN A 244 -21.94 5.56 -7.16
CA GLN A 244 -20.55 5.10 -7.03
C GLN A 244 -20.23 4.03 -5.97
N ASN A 245 -20.46 2.77 -6.35
CA ASN A 245 -19.88 1.57 -5.74
C ASN A 245 -18.39 1.45 -6.12
N THR A 246 -17.51 1.55 -5.12
CA THR A 246 -16.23 0.85 -5.14
C THR A 246 -16.50 -0.59 -4.70
N ILE A 247 -16.13 -1.56 -5.52
CA ILE A 247 -16.41 -2.98 -5.28
C ILE A 247 -15.46 -3.48 -4.20
N PHE A 248 -15.83 -3.30 -2.92
CA PHE A 248 -15.28 -4.13 -1.85
C PHE A 248 -15.90 -5.52 -2.00
N LYS A 249 -15.07 -6.55 -2.14
CA LYS A 249 -15.52 -7.95 -2.22
C LYS A 249 -16.20 -8.33 -0.91
N ASP A 250 -17.43 -8.84 -0.98
CA ASP A 250 -18.26 -9.18 0.19
C ASP A 250 -17.79 -10.52 0.79
N VAL A 251 -16.96 -10.47 1.83
CA VAL A 251 -16.38 -11.65 2.50
C VAL A 251 -17.42 -12.28 3.43
N MET A 252 -17.95 -13.42 3.01
CA MET A 252 -19.02 -14.15 3.71
C MET A 252 -18.52 -14.96 4.90
N ASP A 253 -17.35 -15.57 4.78
CA ASP A 253 -16.79 -16.44 5.83
C ASP A 253 -15.26 -16.39 5.87
N ARG A 254 -14.68 -16.69 7.04
CA ARG A 254 -13.25 -16.67 7.31
C ARG A 254 -12.87 -17.90 8.09
N LYS A 255 -12.00 -18.72 7.52
CA LYS A 255 -11.56 -19.96 8.16
C LYS A 255 -10.05 -20.03 8.25
N VAL A 256 -9.57 -20.54 9.39
CA VAL A 256 -8.16 -20.86 9.61
C VAL A 256 -8.06 -22.35 9.76
N TYR A 257 -7.17 -22.96 9.00
CA TYR A 257 -6.82 -24.36 9.07
C TYR A 257 -5.39 -24.48 9.58
N TRP A 258 -5.12 -25.54 10.30
CA TRP A 258 -3.79 -25.84 10.82
C TRP A 258 -3.47 -27.32 10.57
N GLY A 259 -2.21 -27.63 10.28
CA GLY A 259 -1.79 -29.01 10.10
C GLY A 259 -0.37 -29.13 9.61
N TYR A 260 -0.08 -30.09 8.72
CA TYR A 260 1.28 -30.44 8.34
C TYR A 260 1.43 -30.81 6.86
N PHE A 261 2.62 -30.57 6.32
CA PHE A 261 3.14 -31.23 5.12
C PHE A 261 4.01 -32.43 5.53
N ASP A 262 3.76 -33.61 4.97
CA ASP A 262 4.41 -34.89 5.28
C ASP A 262 4.48 -35.23 6.78
N ASN A 263 3.52 -34.74 7.57
CA ASN A 263 3.52 -34.83 9.04
C ASN A 263 4.77 -34.25 9.72
N GLN A 264 5.54 -33.40 9.02
CA GLN A 264 6.81 -32.86 9.51
C GLN A 264 6.81 -31.32 9.56
N LEU A 265 6.37 -30.65 8.49
CA LEU A 265 6.38 -29.19 8.42
C LEU A 265 5.01 -28.64 8.85
N PRO A 266 4.90 -27.88 9.95
CA PRO A 266 3.63 -27.32 10.40
C PRO A 266 3.21 -26.14 9.51
N VAL A 267 1.91 -26.06 9.21
CA VAL A 267 1.33 -25.04 8.32
C VAL A 267 0.05 -24.47 8.91
N ASP A 268 -0.05 -23.14 8.92
CA ASP A 268 -1.27 -22.37 9.19
C ASP A 268 -1.81 -21.83 7.85
N LEU A 269 -2.99 -22.28 7.41
CA LEU A 269 -3.66 -21.81 6.19
C LEU A 269 -4.86 -20.93 6.55
N TYR A 270 -4.94 -19.74 5.98
CA TYR A 270 -6.07 -18.84 6.09
C TYR A 270 -6.83 -18.77 4.77
N VAL A 271 -8.15 -18.90 4.81
CA VAL A 271 -9.02 -18.85 3.61
C VAL A 271 -10.21 -17.91 3.85
N ARG A 272 -10.44 -17.01 2.89
CA ARG A 272 -11.60 -16.12 2.81
C ARG A 272 -12.56 -16.64 1.74
N PHE A 273 -13.83 -16.73 2.10
CA PHE A 273 -14.90 -17.13 1.21
C PHE A 273 -15.64 -15.89 0.75
N ILE A 274 -15.55 -15.59 -0.54
CA ILE A 274 -16.03 -14.34 -1.12
C ILE A 274 -17.29 -14.60 -1.93
N LYS A 275 -18.28 -13.73 -1.71
CA LYS A 275 -19.49 -13.73 -2.50
C LYS A 275 -19.21 -13.18 -3.89
N GLY A 276 -19.49 -13.97 -4.91
CA GLY A 276 -19.37 -13.57 -6.31
C GLY A 276 -20.69 -13.63 -7.06
N ALA A 277 -20.65 -13.33 -8.36
CA ALA A 277 -21.81 -13.26 -9.26
C ALA A 277 -22.13 -14.61 -9.92
N CYS A 278 -22.24 -15.66 -9.12
CA CYS A 278 -22.40 -17.06 -9.53
C CYS A 278 -23.70 -17.65 -8.98
N PRO A 279 -24.15 -18.81 -9.51
CA PRO A 279 -25.36 -19.47 -9.02
C PRO A 279 -25.23 -19.97 -7.56
N GLU A 280 -24.01 -20.20 -7.09
CA GLU A 280 -23.69 -20.49 -5.69
C GLU A 280 -23.44 -19.17 -4.94
N THR A 281 -23.71 -19.09 -3.63
CA THR A 281 -23.53 -17.82 -2.87
C THR A 281 -22.05 -17.45 -2.70
N ILE A 282 -21.13 -18.39 -2.89
CA ILE A 282 -19.67 -18.21 -2.80
C ILE A 282 -19.06 -18.82 -4.07
N CYS A 283 -18.24 -18.07 -4.78
CA CYS A 283 -17.49 -18.58 -5.94
C CYS A 283 -16.14 -17.91 -6.15
N GLU A 284 -15.70 -17.12 -5.19
CA GLU A 284 -14.35 -16.58 -5.17
C GLU A 284 -13.74 -16.92 -3.81
N TRP A 285 -12.45 -17.27 -3.84
CA TRP A 285 -11.70 -17.67 -2.66
C TRP A 285 -10.35 -16.98 -2.70
N GLU A 286 -9.91 -16.59 -1.52
CA GLU A 286 -8.61 -15.97 -1.32
C GLU A 286 -7.93 -16.69 -0.18
N ALA A 287 -6.67 -17.11 -0.36
CA ALA A 287 -5.97 -17.87 0.66
C ALA A 287 -4.51 -17.43 0.81
N MET A 288 -4.00 -17.52 2.04
CA MET A 288 -2.58 -17.38 2.33
C MET A 288 -2.18 -18.40 3.38
N TYR A 289 -0.93 -18.84 3.36
CA TYR A 289 -0.43 -19.78 4.35
C TYR A 289 0.88 -19.29 4.98
N LYS A 290 1.17 -19.79 6.17
CA LYS A 290 2.42 -19.56 6.89
C LYS A 290 3.02 -20.90 7.28
N LEU A 291 4.29 -21.11 6.91
CA LEU A 291 5.11 -22.21 7.41
C LEU A 291 5.68 -21.82 8.78
N ASP A 292 5.81 -22.77 9.70
CA ASP A 292 6.23 -22.47 11.09
C ASP A 292 7.65 -21.88 11.19
N ASP A 293 8.53 -22.23 10.25
CA ASP A 293 9.92 -21.78 10.16
C ASP A 293 10.09 -20.43 9.44
N ILE A 294 9.05 -19.91 8.81
CA ILE A 294 9.06 -18.65 8.06
C ILE A 294 8.09 -17.67 8.71
N ASP A 295 8.57 -16.50 9.12
CA ASP A 295 7.72 -15.54 9.82
C ASP A 295 6.69 -14.81 8.92
N GLU A 296 6.79 -15.02 7.62
CA GLU A 296 6.02 -14.35 6.56
C GLU A 296 4.84 -15.20 6.07
N TYR A 297 3.76 -14.52 5.63
CA TYR A 297 2.60 -15.16 5.00
C TYR A 297 2.75 -15.16 3.47
N ILE A 298 2.46 -16.29 2.85
CA ILE A 298 2.54 -16.51 1.41
C ILE A 298 1.13 -16.53 0.84
N ILE A 299 0.81 -15.60 -0.07
CA ILE A 299 -0.49 -15.54 -0.77
C ILE A 299 -0.57 -16.65 -1.83
N LEU A 300 -1.76 -17.22 -1.98
CA LEU A 300 -2.06 -18.26 -2.94
C LEU A 300 -3.12 -17.80 -3.94
N ASP A 301 -2.93 -18.16 -5.21
CA ASP A 301 -3.98 -18.06 -6.21
C ASP A 301 -4.90 -19.28 -6.09
N VAL A 302 -6.15 -19.05 -5.70
CA VAL A 302 -7.12 -20.11 -5.41
C VAL A 302 -8.11 -20.24 -6.56
N THR A 303 -8.19 -21.43 -7.12
CA THR A 303 -9.25 -21.83 -8.04
C THR A 303 -9.91 -23.12 -7.54
N ARG A 304 -11.15 -23.35 -7.94
CA ARG A 304 -11.88 -24.56 -7.58
C ARG A 304 -12.37 -25.25 -8.86
N ASN A 305 -12.00 -26.52 -9.00
CA ASN A 305 -12.41 -27.35 -10.11
C ASN A 305 -13.87 -27.82 -9.96
N GLU A 306 -14.45 -28.28 -11.07
CA GLU A 306 -15.83 -28.80 -11.12
C GLU A 306 -16.06 -30.03 -10.22
N ASP A 307 -14.99 -30.78 -9.92
CA ASP A 307 -14.98 -31.92 -9.00
C ASP A 307 -14.98 -31.51 -7.52
N GLY A 308 -14.89 -30.21 -7.24
CA GLY A 308 -14.86 -29.62 -5.91
C GLY A 308 -13.46 -29.50 -5.29
N THR A 309 -12.41 -29.91 -6.01
CA THR A 309 -11.00 -29.82 -5.59
C THR A 309 -10.52 -28.37 -5.68
N PHE A 310 -9.83 -27.90 -4.65
CA PHE A 310 -9.21 -26.59 -4.59
C PHE A 310 -7.78 -26.69 -5.12
N ILE A 311 -7.46 -25.86 -6.12
CA ILE A 311 -6.11 -25.66 -6.60
C ILE A 311 -5.63 -24.33 -6.02
N MET A 312 -4.62 -24.39 -5.16
CA MET A 312 -4.01 -23.21 -4.54
C MET A 312 -2.56 -23.10 -5.02
N THR A 313 -2.25 -22.09 -5.82
CA THR A 313 -0.95 -21.95 -6.46
C THR A 313 -0.10 -20.92 -5.75
N GLU A 314 1.13 -21.28 -5.42
CA GLU A 314 2.18 -20.35 -5.04
C GLU A 314 2.99 -19.95 -6.28
N GLU A 315 2.99 -18.66 -6.59
CA GLU A 315 3.61 -18.12 -7.80
C GLU A 315 5.09 -18.54 -7.89
N ASP A 316 5.48 -19.13 -9.03
CA ASP A 316 6.84 -19.59 -9.34
C ASP A 316 7.44 -20.65 -8.39
N VAL A 317 6.70 -21.20 -7.41
CA VAL A 317 7.22 -22.18 -6.43
C VAL A 317 6.55 -23.53 -6.53
N GLY A 318 5.21 -23.59 -6.49
CA GLY A 318 4.49 -24.86 -6.42
C GLY A 318 2.98 -24.72 -6.43
N VAL A 319 2.29 -25.86 -6.45
CA VAL A 319 0.83 -25.95 -6.46
C VAL A 319 0.33 -26.90 -5.39
N MET A 320 -0.72 -26.52 -4.69
CA MET A 320 -1.48 -27.40 -3.79
C MET A 320 -2.79 -27.82 -4.44
N GLU A 321 -3.04 -29.12 -4.46
CA GLU A 321 -4.32 -29.70 -4.85
C GLU A 321 -4.97 -30.27 -3.58
N LEU A 322 -5.98 -29.59 -3.06
CA LEU A 322 -6.62 -29.91 -1.78
C LEU A 322 -8.11 -30.22 -1.97
N LYS A 323 -8.58 -31.28 -1.33
CA LYS A 323 -9.99 -31.63 -1.26
C LYS A 323 -10.53 -31.32 0.14
N LEU A 324 -11.64 -30.58 0.20
CA LEU A 324 -12.29 -30.26 1.46
C LEU A 324 -13.33 -31.33 1.81
N GLU A 325 -13.07 -32.11 2.85
CA GLU A 325 -14.00 -33.10 3.39
C GLU A 325 -14.42 -32.71 4.81
N GLY A 326 -15.64 -32.17 4.93
CA GLY A 326 -16.12 -31.58 6.18
C GLY A 326 -15.30 -30.35 6.57
N ASN A 327 -14.54 -30.47 7.65
CA ASN A 327 -13.70 -29.39 8.21
C ASN A 327 -12.19 -29.68 8.00
N THR A 328 -11.84 -30.58 7.09
CA THR A 328 -10.44 -31.00 6.87
C THR A 328 -10.10 -30.91 5.39
N PHE A 329 -9.00 -30.24 5.08
CA PHE A 329 -8.37 -30.29 3.78
C PHE A 329 -7.35 -31.43 3.74
N THR A 330 -7.43 -32.25 2.71
CA THR A 330 -6.45 -33.31 2.41
C THR A 330 -6.02 -33.22 0.96
N GLY A 331 -4.75 -33.47 0.68
CA GLY A 331 -4.25 -33.37 -0.69
C GLY A 331 -2.74 -33.40 -0.79
N THR A 332 -2.20 -32.79 -1.82
CA THR A 332 -0.76 -32.77 -2.10
C THR A 332 -0.28 -31.36 -2.44
N TRP A 333 0.96 -31.06 -2.06
CA TRP A 333 1.70 -29.88 -2.52
C TRP A 333 2.81 -30.38 -3.45
N THR A 334 2.95 -29.79 -4.63
CA THR A 334 3.96 -30.17 -5.64
C THR A 334 4.82 -28.96 -6.00
N SER A 335 6.14 -29.06 -5.87
CA SER A 335 7.05 -28.00 -6.31
C SER A 335 7.18 -27.96 -7.83
N PHE A 336 7.31 -26.76 -8.40
CA PHE A 336 7.63 -26.59 -9.82
C PHE A 336 9.11 -26.84 -10.15
N SER A 337 10.00 -26.63 -9.18
CA SER A 337 11.46 -26.67 -9.39
C SER A 337 12.00 -28.09 -9.49
N ASP A 338 11.68 -28.94 -8.53
CA ASP A 338 12.21 -30.30 -8.39
C ASP A 338 11.14 -31.38 -8.55
N LYS A 339 9.86 -30.98 -8.69
CA LYS A 339 8.69 -31.87 -8.77
C LYS A 339 8.54 -32.75 -7.53
N THR A 340 9.07 -32.33 -6.39
CA THR A 340 8.85 -33.01 -5.11
C THR A 340 7.39 -32.81 -4.69
N GLU A 341 6.76 -33.90 -4.25
CA GLU A 341 5.38 -33.95 -3.79
C GLU A 341 5.36 -34.20 -2.27
N TYR A 342 4.57 -33.42 -1.54
CA TYR A 342 4.35 -33.56 -0.10
C TYR A 342 2.86 -33.80 0.17
N GLU A 343 2.54 -34.70 1.08
CA GLU A 343 1.17 -34.94 1.54
C GLU A 343 0.73 -33.81 2.48
N VAL A 344 -0.44 -33.22 2.22
CA VAL A 344 -0.99 -32.11 2.98
C VAL A 344 -2.19 -32.56 3.78
N TYR A 345 -2.17 -32.32 5.09
CA TYR A 345 -3.29 -32.53 5.98
C TYR A 345 -3.54 -31.29 6.84
N LEU A 346 -4.69 -30.64 6.69
CA LEU A 346 -5.03 -29.41 7.42
C LEU A 346 -6.44 -29.51 8.01
N LYS A 347 -6.58 -29.22 9.29
CA LYS A 347 -7.86 -29.25 10.01
C LYS A 347 -8.29 -27.85 10.42
N GLU A 348 -9.58 -27.55 10.27
CA GLU A 348 -10.16 -26.28 10.69
C GLU A 348 -9.91 -26.05 12.19
N LYS A 349 -9.52 -24.83 12.52
CA LYS A 349 -9.29 -24.40 13.89
C LYS A 349 -10.55 -23.75 14.43
N ASP A 350 -11.21 -24.43 15.35
CA ASP A 350 -12.40 -23.90 16.02
C ASP A 350 -12.04 -22.76 16.98
N GLY A 351 -12.92 -21.75 17.09
CA GLY A 351 -12.82 -20.70 18.11
C GLY A 351 -11.70 -19.69 17.91
N VAL A 352 -11.29 -19.42 16.66
CA VAL A 352 -10.32 -18.36 16.38
C VAL A 352 -10.86 -17.01 16.86
N LYS A 353 -10.07 -16.31 17.68
CA LYS A 353 -10.45 -14.99 18.19
C LYS A 353 -10.66 -14.02 17.03
N PRO A 354 -11.73 -13.19 17.03
CA PRO A 354 -11.95 -12.18 15.99
C PRO A 354 -10.74 -11.28 15.73
N LYS A 355 -9.99 -10.93 16.78
CA LYS A 355 -8.74 -10.16 16.68
C LYS A 355 -7.66 -10.84 15.82
N LYS A 356 -7.56 -12.18 15.82
CA LYS A 356 -6.61 -12.91 14.96
C LYS A 356 -7.08 -12.89 13.51
N LEU A 357 -8.37 -13.11 13.25
CA LEU A 357 -8.95 -13.05 11.90
C LEU A 357 -8.75 -11.67 11.26
N PHE A 358 -8.99 -10.61 12.04
CA PHE A 358 -8.78 -9.23 11.58
C PHE A 358 -7.32 -8.94 11.21
N LYS A 359 -6.36 -9.40 12.03
CA LYS A 359 -4.93 -9.28 11.70
C LYS A 359 -4.58 -9.99 10.40
N LEU A 360 -5.16 -11.17 10.15
CA LEU A 360 -4.95 -11.92 8.92
C LEU A 360 -5.55 -11.21 7.70
N ASP A 361 -6.75 -10.62 7.83
CA ASP A 361 -7.33 -9.79 6.77
C ASP A 361 -6.42 -8.62 6.38
N LYS A 362 -5.87 -7.92 7.37
CA LYS A 362 -4.95 -6.81 7.13
C LYS A 362 -3.68 -7.26 6.42
N ILE A 363 -3.06 -8.36 6.86
CA ILE A 363 -1.87 -8.93 6.20
C ILE A 363 -2.18 -9.25 4.74
N PHE A 364 -3.34 -9.84 4.47
CA PHE A 364 -3.77 -10.19 3.12
C PHE A 364 -3.97 -8.96 2.23
N GLU A 365 -4.65 -7.94 2.75
CA GLU A 365 -4.88 -6.68 2.04
C GLU A 365 -3.58 -5.91 1.80
N GLU A 366 -2.71 -5.79 2.79
CA GLU A 366 -1.40 -5.13 2.65
C GLU A 366 -0.47 -5.83 1.66
N SER A 367 -0.68 -7.13 1.42
CA SER A 367 0.13 -7.93 0.50
C SER A 367 -0.41 -7.90 -0.95
N ASN A 368 -1.66 -7.46 -1.15
CA ASN A 368 -2.32 -7.28 -2.45
C ASN A 368 -2.22 -5.84 -3.01
N PHE A 369 -1.54 -4.92 -2.31
CA PHE A 369 -1.28 -3.52 -2.73
C PHE A 369 0.22 -3.20 -2.72
#